data_AF-A0A7V2J6W5-F1
#
_entry.id   AF-A0A7V2J6W5-F1
#
_cell.length_a   1.000
_cell.length_b   1.000
_cell.length_c   1.000
_cell.angle_alpha   90.00
_cell.angle_beta   90.00
_cell.angle_gamma   90.00
#
_symmetry.space_group_name_H-M   'P 1'
#
loop_
_entity.id
_entity.type
_entity.pdbx_description
1 polymer ?
#
loop_
_entity_poly.entity_id
_entity_poly.type
_entity_poly.pdbx_seq_one_letter_code
_entity_poly.pdbx_strand_id
1 'polypeptide(L)' 'PFRDAHAITGSIVKHCIDKDKTLMELELKEFKKYSKKIGSDIFKHISIEASVDARKSFGGTARKMVLARIKNIKKK' A
#
# COMPACT_ATOMS: atom_id res chain seq x y z
N PRO A 1 10.28 -16.01 -0.48
CA PRO A 1 9.31 -15.15 0.26
C PRO A 1 9.93 -13.80 0.66
N PHE A 2 9.13 -12.74 0.78
CA PHE A 2 9.51 -11.33 0.52
C PHE A 2 10.05 -11.08 -0.89
N ARG A 3 11.18 -11.69 -1.27
CA ARG A 3 11.76 -11.57 -2.63
C ARG A 3 10.75 -11.89 -3.73
N ASP A 4 10.01 -12.99 -3.59
CA ASP A 4 8.97 -13.36 -4.56
C ASP A 4 7.83 -12.35 -4.60
N ALA A 5 7.40 -11.84 -3.45
CA ALA A 5 6.37 -10.80 -3.37
C ALA A 5 6.84 -9.52 -4.06
N HIS A 6 8.08 -9.10 -3.82
CA HIS A 6 8.70 -7.96 -4.47
C HIS A 6 8.80 -8.15 -5.99
N ALA A 7 9.20 -9.33 -6.48
CA ALA A 7 9.27 -9.63 -7.91
C ALA A 7 7.88 -9.61 -8.58
N ILE A 8 6.87 -10.15 -7.91
CA ILE A 8 5.47 -10.09 -8.34
C ILE A 8 4.99 -8.64 -8.42
N THR A 9 5.19 -7.85 -7.36
CA THR A 9 4.82 -6.43 -7.35
C THR A 9 5.54 -5.65 -8.45
N GLY A 10 6.83 -5.91 -8.68
CA GLY A 10 7.59 -5.29 -9.78
C GLY A 10 6.98 -5.58 -11.15
N SER A 11 6.56 -6.83 -11.39
CA SER A 11 5.88 -7.22 -12.63
C SER A 11 4.53 -6.51 -12.82
N ILE A 12 3.77 -6.34 -11.74
CA ILE A 12 2.50 -5.60 -11.75
C ILE A 12 2.74 -4.11 -12.03
N VAL A 13 3.71 -3.49 -11.37
CA VAL A 13 4.05 -2.08 -11.57
C VAL A 13 4.52 -1.84 -13.00
N LYS A 14 5.34 -2.73 -13.55
CA LYS A 14 5.74 -2.65 -14.96
C LYS A 14 4.53 -2.69 -15.89
N HIS A 15 3.59 -3.60 -15.65
CA HIS A 15 2.36 -3.70 -16.42
C HIS A 15 1.51 -2.43 -16.38
N CYS A 16 1.42 -1.81 -15.20
CA CYS A 16 0.76 -0.52 -15.00
C CYS A 16 1.43 0.58 -15.84
N ILE A 17 2.76 0.68 -15.78
CA ILE A 17 3.52 1.67 -16.57
C ILE A 17 3.33 1.46 -18.07
N ASP A 18 3.46 0.22 -18.55
CA ASP A 18 3.34 -0.12 -19.97
C ASP A 18 1.94 0.20 -20.55
N LYS A 19 0.91 0.25 -19.69
CA LYS A 19 -0.48 0.51 -20.06
C LYS A 19 -1.00 1.90 -19.67
N ASP A 20 -0.14 2.76 -19.12
CA ASP A 20 -0.52 4.05 -18.55
C ASP A 20 -1.70 3.95 -17.55
N LYS A 21 -1.59 2.97 -16.64
CA LYS A 21 -2.57 2.71 -15.58
C LYS A 21 -1.93 2.78 -14.20
N THR A 22 -2.71 3.14 -13.21
CA THR A 22 -2.36 3.03 -11.79
C THR A 22 -2.76 1.65 -11.22
N LEU A 23 -2.26 1.32 -10.02
CA LEU A 23 -2.64 0.08 -9.33
C LEU A 23 -4.14 0.01 -9.00
N MET A 24 -4.79 1.16 -8.78
CA MET A 24 -6.22 1.21 -8.46
C MET A 24 -7.11 0.94 -9.69
N GLU A 25 -6.57 1.10 -10.90
CA GLU A 25 -7.29 0.87 -12.16
C GLU A 25 -7.21 -0.58 -12.66
N LEU A 26 -6.50 -1.44 -11.95
CA LEU A 26 -6.42 -2.87 -12.25
C LEU A 26 -7.59 -3.63 -11.64
N GLU A 27 -8.17 -4.55 -12.41
CA GLU A 27 -9.19 -5.45 -11.88
C GLU A 27 -8.58 -6.55 -11.01
N LEU A 28 -9.36 -7.10 -10.08
CA LEU A 28 -8.94 -8.26 -9.27
C LEU A 28 -8.50 -9.46 -10.13
N LYS A 29 -9.14 -9.65 -11.29
CA LYS A 29 -8.76 -10.69 -12.25
C LYS A 29 -7.35 -10.47 -12.79
N GLU A 30 -6.95 -9.23 -13.03
CA GLU A 30 -5.61 -8.88 -13.49
C GLU A 30 -4.57 -9.17 -12.41
N PHE A 31 -4.81 -8.78 -11.16
CA PHE A 31 -3.94 -9.14 -10.04
C PHE A 31 -3.78 -10.65 -9.87
N LYS A 32 -4.87 -11.40 -10.01
CA LYS A 32 -4.86 -12.87 -9.88
C LYS A 32 -4.04 -13.58 -10.96
N LYS A 33 -3.75 -12.94 -12.10
CA LYS A 33 -2.83 -13.47 -13.11
C LYS A 33 -1.39 -13.56 -12.57
N TYR A 34 -1.01 -12.63 -11.69
CA TYR A 34 0.33 -12.60 -11.09
C TYR A 34 0.43 -13.46 -9.83
N SER A 35 -0.63 -13.52 -9.03
CA SER A 35 -0.66 -14.37 -7.84
C SER A 35 -2.08 -14.69 -7.39
N LYS A 36 -2.39 -15.98 -7.24
CA LYS A 36 -3.66 -16.45 -6.67
C LYS A 36 -3.86 -16.06 -5.19
N LYS A 37 -2.79 -15.61 -4.51
CA LYS A 37 -2.84 -15.15 -3.12
C LYS A 37 -3.42 -13.74 -2.97
N ILE A 38 -3.55 -12.98 -4.07
CA ILE A 38 -4.13 -11.64 -4.04
C ILE A 38 -5.66 -11.76 -4.00
N GLY A 39 -6.25 -11.25 -2.92
CA GLY A 39 -7.69 -11.18 -2.70
C GLY A 39 -8.27 -9.80 -3.03
N SER A 40 -9.59 -9.67 -2.86
CA SER A 40 -10.31 -8.39 -3.03
C SER A 40 -9.95 -7.36 -1.95
N ASP A 41 -9.31 -7.79 -0.87
CA ASP A 41 -8.77 -6.94 0.19
C ASP A 41 -7.64 -6.02 -0.30
N ILE A 42 -7.01 -6.31 -1.45
CA ILE A 42 -5.96 -5.46 -2.04
C ILE A 42 -6.39 -4.00 -2.18
N PHE A 43 -7.63 -3.74 -2.59
CA PHE A 43 -8.14 -2.38 -2.80
C PHE A 43 -8.21 -1.57 -1.49
N LYS A 44 -8.24 -2.24 -0.33
CA LYS A 44 -8.18 -1.60 0.98
C LYS A 44 -6.75 -1.20 1.38
N HIS A 45 -5.74 -1.71 0.69
CA HIS A 45 -4.33 -1.55 1.07
C HIS A 45 -3.52 -0.68 0.11
N ILE A 46 -3.95 -0.54 -1.15
CA ILE A 46 -3.20 0.19 -2.19
C ILE A 46 -3.56 1.68 -2.29
N SER A 47 -4.53 2.17 -1.52
CA SER A 47 -4.84 3.61 -1.50
C SER A 47 -3.75 4.40 -0.77
N ILE A 48 -3.67 5.70 -1.07
CA ILE A 48 -2.70 6.62 -0.45
C ILE A 48 -2.95 6.69 1.05
N GLU A 49 -4.20 6.81 1.46
CA GLU A 49 -4.62 6.89 2.87
C GLU A 49 -4.23 5.62 3.63
N ALA A 50 -4.52 4.44 3.05
CA ALA A 50 -4.17 3.16 3.66
C ALA A 50 -2.65 2.99 3.77
N SER A 51 -1.89 3.42 2.77
CA SER A 51 -0.42 3.39 2.76
C SER A 51 0.17 4.25 3.89
N VAL A 52 -0.36 5.46 4.08
CA VAL A 52 0.08 6.37 5.15
C VAL A 52 -0.29 5.82 6.53
N ASP A 53 -1.53 5.37 6.71
CA ASP A 53 -2.03 4.86 8.00
C ASP A 53 -1.45 3.50 8.40
N ALA A 54 -0.92 2.73 7.44
CA ALA A 54 -0.18 1.50 7.73
C ALA A 54 1.12 1.76 8.50
N ARG A 55 1.71 2.96 8.40
CA ARG A 55 2.93 3.38 9.14
C ARG A 55 2.61 3.75 10.59
N LYS A 56 2.10 2.79 11.35
CA LYS A 56 1.60 2.94 12.72
C LYS A 56 2.62 2.66 13.84
N SER A 57 3.87 2.35 13.48
CA SER A 57 4.96 2.21 14.45
C SER A 57 5.25 3.53 15.15
N PHE A 58 5.98 3.49 16.27
CA PHE A 58 6.39 4.69 16.97
C PHE A 58 7.11 5.66 16.03
N GLY A 59 6.67 6.92 15.98
CA GLY A 59 7.20 7.94 15.07
C GLY A 59 6.77 7.82 13.60
N GLY A 60 5.90 6.87 13.26
CA GLY A 60 5.41 6.68 11.89
C GLY A 60 4.43 7.77 11.41
N THR A 61 4.11 7.74 10.12
CA THR A 61 3.31 8.77 9.44
C THR A 61 1.80 8.58 9.56
N ALA A 62 1.34 7.50 10.20
CA ALA A 62 -0.09 7.29 10.38
C ALA A 62 -0.73 8.48 11.12
N ARG A 63 -1.95 8.87 10.73
CA ARG A 63 -2.62 10.06 11.28
C ARG A 63 -2.65 10.07 12.81
N LYS A 64 -2.95 8.92 13.41
CA LYS A 64 -2.97 8.73 14.87
C LYS A 64 -1.61 9.02 15.52
N MET A 65 -0.50 8.66 14.86
CA MET A 65 0.86 8.86 15.37
C MET A 65 1.26 10.32 15.29
N VAL A 66 0.91 10.99 14.18
CA VAL A 66 1.13 12.42 14.00
C VAL A 66 0.34 13.23 15.03
N LEU A 67 -0.94 12.91 15.24
CA LEU A 67 -1.77 13.58 16.26
C LEU A 67 -1.23 13.37 17.68
N ALA A 68 -0.79 12.15 18.01
CA ALA A 68 -0.14 11.87 19.29
C ALA A 68 1.15 12.68 19.45
N ARG A 69 1.96 12.80 18.38
CA ARG A 69 3.18 13.60 18.39
C ARG A 69 2.90 15.09 18.60
N ILE A 70 1.91 15.65 17.90
CA ILE A 70 1.47 17.04 18.07
C ILE A 70 1.02 17.27 19.52
N LYS A 71 0.21 16.37 20.09
CA LYS A 71 -0.25 16.46 21.48
C LYS A 71 0.92 16.47 22.48
N ASN A 72 1.92 15.62 22.25
CA ASN A 72 3.10 15.55 23.13
C ASN A 72 3.98 16.80 23.03
N ILE A 73 4.11 17.39 21.83
CA ILE A 73 4.86 18.65 21.64
C ILE A 73 4.13 19.80 22.35
N LYS A 74 2.81 19.92 22.21
CA LYS A 74 2.02 20.99 22.84
C LYS A 74 1.98 20.95 24.38
N LYS A 75 2.35 19.82 24.99
CA LYS A 75 2.43 19.66 26.45
C LYS A 75 3.78 20.07 27.03
N LYS A 76 4.80 20.21 26.19
CA LYS A 76 6.11 20.76 26.56
C LYS A 76 6.11 22.25 26.33
#